data_AF-A0A5S4W3N5-F1
#
_entry.id   AF-A0A5S4W3N5-F1
#
_cell.length_a   1.000
_cell.length_b   1.000
_cell.length_c   1.000
_cell.angle_alpha   90.00
_cell.angle_beta   90.00
_cell.angle_gamma   90.00
#
_symmetry.space_group_name_H-M   'P 1'
#
loop_
_entity.id
_entity.type
_entity.pdbx_description
1 polymer ?
#
loop_
_entity_poly.entity_id
_entity_poly.type
_entity_poly.pdbx_seq_one_letter_code
_entity_poly.pdbx_strand_id
1 'polypeptide(L)'
;MRSEGHELASSLDFFISTSRCSLSLAEVVLCRVEIMQAGVRAMARPRKQRHDADRAGDVMAELVRDIVLTAYPSSLLGKIRTSLGIDRIAAVDFAEHQGKIDGVTGFAHSLWERYFLDTEMPIEAINVSRVNRLVGEVDNGGLWQFVQNTSWDKYIVEGTRDGLKAVGADEHLAVFDGAARMIEEANANGGNIDLNEFYAKVKRLETEFFSDAKLSRRLRRRVDPSWTWGTRWAIARLLTSRYIDGLKNIRVVAPQRYEEELDRLMSAIPDLEFRRAARADARPWEKKTIERVMTAKGLDHVWYTAFSARAHGGKTLWCWNFTVGTTPSEGHHQAIFADGEVIVYKGHTDEIVTRAPCPEAAEGSTEPDQEPGNYGDSALNAFGRIECTVTVTSRLPLAGRAILHLPVLERF
;
A
#
# COMPACT_ATOMS: atom_id res chain seq x y z
N MET A 1 -34.03 68.57 28.27
CA MET A 1 -34.97 68.29 29.38
C MET A 1 -35.36 66.82 29.30
N ARG A 2 -34.87 66.00 30.24
CA ARG A 2 -35.30 64.65 30.68
C ARG A 2 -35.40 63.53 29.60
N SER A 3 -34.90 62.31 29.78
CA SER A 3 -34.34 61.62 30.94
C SER A 3 -33.48 60.44 30.49
N GLU A 4 -32.53 60.10 31.35
CA GLU A 4 -31.51 59.06 31.25
C GLU A 4 -32.08 57.63 31.39
N GLY A 5 -31.28 56.65 30.95
CA GLY A 5 -31.44 55.23 31.26
C GLY A 5 -30.17 54.45 30.90
N HIS A 6 -29.35 54.18 31.92
CA HIS A 6 -28.08 53.44 31.90
C HIS A 6 -28.20 52.00 31.38
N GLU A 7 -27.11 51.45 30.80
CA GLU A 7 -26.57 50.15 31.26
C GLU A 7 -25.14 49.87 30.80
N LEU A 8 -24.43 49.13 31.66
CA LEU A 8 -23.00 48.88 31.72
C LEU A 8 -22.50 47.91 30.64
N ALA A 9 -21.32 48.22 30.08
CA ALA A 9 -20.54 47.30 29.26
C ALA A 9 -19.78 46.28 30.14
N SER A 10 -20.10 45.00 29.99
CA SER A 10 -19.27 43.87 30.42
C SER A 10 -18.58 43.25 29.21
N SER A 11 -17.25 43.24 29.23
CA SER A 11 -16.42 42.51 28.27
C SER A 11 -16.46 41.02 28.59
N LEU A 12 -16.93 40.19 27.66
CA LEU A 12 -16.80 38.74 27.71
C LEU A 12 -15.75 38.32 26.68
N ASP A 13 -14.59 37.90 27.15
CA ASP A 13 -13.59 37.19 26.35
C ASP A 13 -14.12 35.77 26.04
N PHE A 14 -14.16 35.43 24.74
CA PHE A 14 -14.59 34.13 24.25
C PHE A 14 -13.38 33.17 24.23
N PHE A 15 -13.45 32.13 25.07
CA PHE A 15 -12.51 31.00 25.09
C PHE A 15 -12.96 29.97 24.04
N ILE A 16 -12.22 29.80 22.94
CA ILE A 16 -12.39 28.66 22.03
C ILE A 16 -11.40 27.57 22.44
N SER A 17 -11.93 26.52 23.06
CA SER A 17 -11.25 25.25 23.29
C SER A 17 -11.11 24.50 21.97
N THR A 18 -9.89 24.43 21.42
CA THR A 18 -9.57 23.46 20.37
C THR A 18 -8.96 22.21 21.01
N SER A 19 -9.76 21.14 21.11
CA SER A 19 -9.27 19.79 21.40
C SER A 19 -8.40 19.30 20.23
N ARG A 20 -7.09 19.22 20.45
CA ARG A 20 -6.12 18.68 19.51
C ARG A 20 -6.16 17.14 19.55
N CYS A 21 -6.55 16.51 18.45
CA CYS A 21 -6.15 15.13 18.16
C CYS A 21 -4.67 15.13 17.80
N SER A 22 -3.82 14.69 18.72
CA SER A 22 -2.41 14.40 18.43
C SER A 22 -2.29 12.99 17.88
N LEU A 23 -2.33 12.84 16.56
CA LEU A 23 -1.73 11.67 15.92
C LEU A 23 -0.21 11.86 15.93
N SER A 24 0.51 10.83 16.33
CA SER A 24 1.96 10.80 16.24
C SER A 24 2.40 10.81 14.78
N LEU A 25 3.54 11.45 14.48
CA LEU A 25 4.07 11.54 13.11
C LEU A 25 4.32 10.15 12.49
N ALA A 26 4.52 9.12 13.32
CA ALA A 26 4.66 7.73 12.89
C ALA A 26 3.36 7.19 12.27
N GLU A 27 2.20 7.56 12.81
CA GLU A 27 0.89 7.17 12.29
C GLU A 27 0.59 7.83 10.94
N VAL A 28 1.05 9.08 10.73
CA VAL A 28 0.89 9.79 9.45
C VAL A 28 1.76 9.14 8.34
N VAL A 29 2.96 8.68 8.67
CA VAL A 29 3.84 7.97 7.73
C VAL A 29 3.28 6.58 7.39
N LEU A 30 2.78 5.85 8.38
CA LEU A 30 2.16 4.53 8.19
C LEU A 30 0.88 4.61 7.32
N CYS A 31 0.03 5.60 7.56
CA CYS A 31 -1.21 5.79 6.79
C CYS A 31 -0.94 6.08 5.29
N ARG A 32 0.19 6.71 4.95
CA ARG A 32 0.59 6.95 3.55
C ARG A 32 1.09 5.68 2.84
N VAL A 33 1.68 4.74 3.58
CA VAL A 33 2.13 3.44 3.05
C VAL A 33 0.92 2.56 2.68
N GLU A 34 -0.12 2.55 3.51
CA GLU A 34 -1.36 1.80 3.23
C GLU A 34 -2.10 2.32 1.99
N ILE A 35 -2.15 3.65 1.78
CA ILE A 35 -2.82 4.27 0.62
C ILE A 35 -2.10 3.93 -0.70
N MET A 36 -0.76 3.94 -0.73
CA MET A 36 -0.01 3.55 -1.94
C MET A 36 -0.15 2.05 -2.25
N GLN A 37 -0.31 1.19 -1.24
CA GLN A 37 -0.46 -0.26 -1.43
C GLN A 37 -1.87 -0.67 -1.86
N ALA A 38 -2.92 0.05 -1.43
CA ALA A 38 -4.29 -0.13 -1.93
C ALA A 38 -4.39 0.12 -3.45
N GLY A 39 -3.66 1.11 -3.97
CA GLY A 39 -3.54 1.35 -5.41
C GLY A 39 -2.98 0.15 -6.17
N VAL A 40 -1.99 -0.57 -5.61
CA VAL A 40 -1.36 -1.74 -6.25
C VAL A 40 -2.29 -2.96 -6.33
N ARG A 41 -3.21 -3.13 -5.37
CA ARG A 41 -4.18 -4.26 -5.35
C ARG A 41 -5.28 -4.14 -6.41
N ALA A 42 -5.62 -2.93 -6.86
CA ALA A 42 -6.67 -2.71 -7.85
C ALA A 42 -6.24 -2.94 -9.32
N MET A 43 -5.01 -3.41 -9.58
CA MET A 43 -4.33 -3.28 -10.89
C MET A 43 -3.94 -4.60 -11.58
N ALA A 44 -4.52 -5.75 -11.20
CA ALA A 44 -4.42 -6.97 -12.01
C ALA A 44 -5.15 -6.75 -13.36
N ARG A 45 -4.41 -6.76 -14.48
CA ARG A 45 -4.97 -6.56 -15.83
C ARG A 45 -5.74 -7.81 -16.29
N PRO A 46 -6.73 -7.67 -17.20
CA PRO A 46 -7.28 -8.80 -17.91
C PRO A 46 -6.20 -9.50 -18.75
N ARG A 47 -6.09 -10.81 -18.54
CA ARG A 47 -5.12 -11.75 -19.12
C ARG A 47 -4.98 -11.71 -20.65
N LYS A 48 -5.97 -11.15 -21.36
CA LYS A 48 -6.12 -11.25 -22.82
C LYS A 48 -5.32 -10.20 -23.62
N GLN A 49 -5.07 -9.01 -23.07
CA GLN A 49 -4.37 -7.94 -23.81
C GLN A 49 -2.86 -8.15 -23.99
N ARG A 50 -2.23 -9.01 -23.17
CA ARG A 50 -0.77 -9.21 -23.22
C ARG A 50 -0.32 -10.16 -24.33
N HIS A 51 -1.14 -11.11 -24.73
CA HIS A 51 -0.74 -12.11 -25.74
C HIS A 51 -0.53 -11.52 -27.15
N ASP A 52 -1.10 -10.35 -27.45
CA ASP A 52 -0.96 -9.73 -28.76
C ASP A 52 0.31 -8.88 -28.90
N ALA A 53 0.91 -8.40 -27.79
CA ALA A 53 2.13 -7.59 -27.82
C ALA A 53 3.39 -8.43 -28.12
N ASP A 54 3.43 -9.69 -27.68
CA ASP A 54 4.61 -10.57 -27.85
C ASP A 54 4.81 -11.10 -29.29
N ARG A 55 3.84 -10.90 -30.20
CA ARG A 55 3.94 -11.36 -31.60
C ARG A 55 4.66 -10.38 -32.53
N ALA A 56 4.89 -9.14 -32.10
CA ALA A 56 5.66 -8.18 -32.87
C ALA A 56 7.07 -8.10 -32.26
N GLY A 57 8.06 -8.71 -32.92
CA GLY A 57 9.48 -8.63 -32.54
C GLY A 57 10.10 -7.24 -32.71
N ASP A 58 9.30 -6.17 -32.60
CA ASP A 58 9.81 -4.82 -32.45
C ASP A 58 10.23 -4.64 -31.00
N VAL A 59 11.51 -4.35 -30.81
CA VAL A 59 12.06 -3.90 -29.52
C VAL A 59 11.33 -2.61 -29.18
N MET A 60 10.23 -2.71 -28.42
CA MET A 60 9.48 -1.55 -27.96
C MET A 60 10.45 -0.66 -27.20
N ALA A 61 10.74 0.50 -27.77
CA ALA A 61 11.72 1.41 -27.23
C ALA A 61 11.24 1.95 -25.88
N GLU A 62 12.14 1.97 -24.91
CA GLU A 62 11.96 2.70 -23.66
C GLU A 62 11.53 4.14 -23.97
N LEU A 63 10.29 4.49 -23.61
CA LEU A 63 9.74 5.84 -23.83
C LEU A 63 10.22 6.82 -22.76
N VAL A 64 10.46 6.31 -21.55
CA VAL A 64 10.89 7.08 -20.38
C VAL A 64 12.26 6.57 -19.95
N ARG A 65 13.29 7.40 -20.10
CA ARG A 65 14.68 7.06 -19.72
C ARG A 65 15.07 7.51 -18.33
N ASP A 66 14.50 8.64 -17.90
CA ASP A 66 14.83 9.27 -16.62
C ASP A 66 13.77 8.96 -15.57
N ILE A 67 14.21 8.66 -14.36
CA ILE A 67 13.37 8.61 -13.17
C ILE A 67 13.20 10.04 -12.66
N VAL A 68 11.98 10.56 -12.74
CA VAL A 68 11.66 11.90 -12.26
C VAL A 68 11.16 11.82 -10.82
N LEU A 69 11.82 12.52 -9.91
CA LEU A 69 11.44 12.60 -8.50
C LEU A 69 11.10 14.03 -8.10
N THR A 70 10.23 14.18 -7.11
CA THR A 70 9.95 15.49 -6.49
C THR A 70 11.09 15.90 -5.56
N ALA A 71 11.46 17.18 -5.61
CA ALA A 71 12.36 17.78 -4.62
C ALA A 71 11.65 17.81 -3.27
N TYR A 72 11.96 16.86 -2.40
CA TYR A 72 11.57 16.96 -1.00
C TYR A 72 12.37 18.09 -0.34
N PRO A 73 11.74 18.94 0.48
CA PRO A 73 12.48 19.88 1.31
C PRO A 73 13.27 19.07 2.35
N SER A 74 14.52 18.76 2.01
CA SER A 74 15.53 18.06 2.83
C SER A 74 15.66 18.64 4.25
N SER A 75 15.22 19.89 4.44
CA SER A 75 15.19 20.58 5.73
C SER A 75 14.33 19.90 6.80
N LEU A 76 13.28 19.15 6.47
CA LEU A 76 12.39 18.59 7.50
C LEU A 76 13.02 17.38 8.21
N LEU A 77 13.54 16.41 7.46
CA LEU A 77 14.22 15.24 8.03
C LEU A 77 15.53 15.64 8.73
N GLY A 78 16.25 16.62 8.17
CA GLY A 78 17.44 17.18 8.82
C GLY A 78 17.13 17.81 10.18
N LYS A 79 16.05 18.61 10.28
CA LYS A 79 15.59 19.21 11.55
C LYS A 79 15.14 18.14 12.56
N ILE A 80 14.46 17.10 12.09
CA ILE A 80 14.03 15.97 12.93
C ILE A 80 15.25 15.24 13.50
N ARG A 81 16.26 14.93 12.66
CA ARG A 81 17.50 14.25 13.09
C ARG A 81 18.23 15.00 14.19
N THR A 82 18.31 16.33 14.10
CA THR A 82 18.94 17.17 15.14
C THR A 82 18.16 17.15 16.46
N SER A 83 16.83 17.05 16.41
CA SER A 83 15.99 17.12 17.62
C SER A 83 15.89 15.82 18.43
N LEU A 84 16.31 14.67 17.87
CA LEU A 84 15.84 13.35 18.33
C LEU A 84 16.83 12.47 19.11
N GLY A 85 18.06 12.91 19.39
CA GLY A 85 18.97 12.29 20.37
C GLY A 85 19.21 10.76 20.23
N ILE A 86 20.26 10.38 19.52
CA ILE A 86 21.02 9.09 19.44
C ILE A 86 20.29 7.72 19.40
N ASP A 87 19.18 7.45 20.09
CA ASP A 87 18.44 6.17 19.95
C ASP A 87 17.43 6.16 18.79
N ARG A 88 17.12 7.33 18.22
CA ARG A 88 16.23 7.45 17.05
C ARG A 88 16.94 7.40 15.71
N ILE A 89 18.25 7.16 15.70
CA ILE A 89 19.07 7.13 14.47
C ILE A 89 18.61 5.99 13.55
N ALA A 90 18.36 4.78 14.08
CA ALA A 90 17.92 3.64 13.25
C ALA A 90 16.56 3.89 12.58
N ALA A 91 15.62 4.55 13.27
CA ALA A 91 14.32 4.90 12.72
C ALA A 91 14.43 6.01 11.66
N VAL A 92 15.30 7.00 11.87
CA VAL A 92 15.59 8.05 10.88
C VAL A 92 16.26 7.47 9.65
N ASP A 93 17.24 6.59 9.82
CA ASP A 93 17.93 5.90 8.72
C ASP A 93 16.94 5.03 7.93
N PHE A 94 16.06 4.28 8.60
CA PHE A 94 15.00 3.52 7.95
C PHE A 94 14.07 4.42 7.14
N ALA A 95 13.58 5.52 7.73
CA ALA A 95 12.70 6.47 7.05
C ALA A 95 13.38 7.13 5.84
N GLU A 96 14.68 7.41 5.91
CA GLU A 96 15.46 7.93 4.78
C GLU A 96 15.53 6.92 3.63
N HIS A 97 15.89 5.67 3.94
CA HIS A 97 15.94 4.60 2.95
C HIS A 97 14.56 4.35 2.33
N GLN A 98 13.52 4.27 3.17
CA GLN A 98 12.14 4.08 2.69
C GLN A 98 11.68 5.26 1.83
N GLY A 99 11.98 6.50 2.20
CA GLY A 99 11.60 7.67 1.41
C GLY A 99 12.18 7.69 0.00
N LYS A 100 13.42 7.22 -0.18
CA LYS A 100 14.02 7.04 -1.52
C LYS A 100 13.26 5.99 -2.35
N ILE A 101 12.97 4.85 -1.74
CA ILE A 101 12.25 3.74 -2.37
C ILE A 101 10.83 4.16 -2.74
N ASP A 102 10.13 4.86 -1.85
CA ASP A 102 8.78 5.38 -2.07
C ASP A 102 8.77 6.42 -3.19
N GLY A 103 9.79 7.26 -3.30
CA GLY A 103 9.93 8.21 -4.40
C GLY A 103 9.97 7.51 -5.76
N VAL A 104 10.84 6.50 -5.92
CA VAL A 104 10.97 5.74 -7.18
C VAL A 104 9.75 4.86 -7.45
N THR A 105 9.22 4.19 -6.42
CA THR A 105 7.99 3.37 -6.53
C THR A 105 6.79 4.23 -6.91
N GLY A 106 6.66 5.41 -6.29
CA GLY A 106 5.61 6.37 -6.57
C GLY A 106 5.70 6.91 -8.00
N PHE A 107 6.90 7.13 -8.53
CA PHE A 107 7.10 7.48 -9.94
C PHE A 107 6.62 6.37 -10.88
N ALA A 108 7.06 5.12 -10.67
CA ALA A 108 6.60 3.98 -11.47
C ALA A 108 5.07 3.82 -11.42
N HIS A 109 4.48 3.98 -10.24
CA HIS A 109 3.03 3.97 -10.07
C HIS A 109 2.33 5.09 -10.84
N SER A 110 2.85 6.32 -10.75
CA SER A 110 2.30 7.49 -11.47
C SER A 110 2.32 7.27 -13.00
N LEU A 111 3.35 6.60 -13.52
CA LEU A 111 3.41 6.22 -14.93
C LEU A 111 2.37 5.13 -15.27
N TRP A 112 2.20 4.10 -14.44
CA TRP A 112 1.16 3.08 -14.66
C TRP A 112 -0.25 3.67 -14.69
N GLU A 113 -0.53 4.61 -13.79
CA GLU A 113 -1.81 5.32 -13.78
C GLU A 113 -2.04 6.09 -15.09
N ARG A 114 -0.95 6.57 -15.71
CA ARG A 114 -0.90 7.24 -17.01
C ARG A 114 -0.66 6.31 -18.20
N TYR A 115 -1.07 5.04 -18.10
CA TYR A 115 -1.15 4.09 -19.21
C TYR A 115 0.20 3.63 -19.80
N PHE A 116 1.31 3.92 -19.13
CA PHE A 116 2.60 3.34 -19.51
C PHE A 116 2.63 1.82 -19.24
N LEU A 117 3.34 1.11 -20.10
CA LEU A 117 3.69 -0.30 -19.95
C LEU A 117 5.02 -0.44 -19.21
N ASP A 118 5.24 -1.57 -18.53
CA ASP A 118 6.51 -1.85 -17.84
C ASP A 118 7.72 -1.73 -18.78
N THR A 119 7.56 -2.16 -20.04
CA THR A 119 8.60 -2.11 -21.08
C THR A 119 8.93 -0.69 -21.56
N GLU A 120 8.11 0.29 -21.22
CA GLU A 120 8.28 1.70 -21.62
C GLU A 120 8.87 2.56 -20.50
N MET A 121 9.03 1.97 -19.31
CA MET A 121 9.57 2.63 -18.11
C MET A 121 11.06 2.35 -17.94
N PRO A 122 11.78 3.17 -17.15
CA PRO A 122 13.14 2.85 -16.74
C PRO A 122 13.14 1.52 -15.99
N ILE A 123 13.97 0.58 -16.45
CA ILE A 123 14.07 -0.75 -15.83
C ILE A 123 14.46 -0.66 -14.36
N GLU A 124 15.22 0.37 -13.97
CA GLU A 124 15.62 0.58 -12.59
C GLU A 124 14.43 0.96 -11.70
N ALA A 125 13.45 1.70 -12.22
CA ALA A 125 12.21 2.01 -11.51
C ALA A 125 11.34 0.75 -11.32
N ILE A 126 11.27 -0.09 -12.35
CA ILE A 126 10.59 -1.39 -12.27
C ILE A 126 11.25 -2.28 -11.21
N ASN A 127 12.58 -2.43 -11.25
CA ASN A 127 13.32 -3.22 -10.27
C ASN A 127 13.06 -2.78 -8.83
N VAL A 128 13.13 -1.47 -8.57
CA VAL A 128 12.84 -0.91 -7.23
C VAL A 128 11.40 -1.21 -6.81
N SER A 129 10.42 -0.98 -7.71
CA SER A 129 9.00 -1.21 -7.44
C SER A 129 8.69 -2.68 -7.14
N ARG A 130 9.27 -3.62 -7.89
CA ARG A 130 9.08 -5.06 -7.71
C ARG A 130 9.64 -5.55 -6.37
N VAL A 131 10.85 -5.11 -6.00
CA VAL A 131 11.45 -5.46 -4.70
C VAL A 131 10.64 -4.84 -3.55
N ASN A 132 10.24 -3.57 -3.67
CA ASN A 132 9.46 -2.91 -2.62
C ASN A 132 8.10 -3.61 -2.40
N ARG A 133 7.41 -3.99 -3.49
CA ARG A 133 6.18 -4.77 -3.43
C ARG A 133 6.39 -6.10 -2.74
N LEU A 134 7.40 -6.88 -3.12
CA LEU A 134 7.70 -8.17 -2.48
C LEU A 134 7.87 -8.01 -0.96
N VAL A 135 8.74 -7.08 -0.54
CA VAL A 135 9.01 -6.89 0.90
C VAL A 135 7.76 -6.40 1.62
N GLY A 136 6.97 -5.50 1.02
CA GLY A 136 5.70 -5.04 1.60
C GLY A 136 4.69 -6.17 1.83
N GLU A 137 4.51 -7.05 0.86
CA GLU A 137 3.58 -8.19 1.01
C GLU A 137 4.11 -9.22 2.03
N VAL A 138 5.43 -9.46 2.06
CA VAL A 138 6.04 -10.34 3.05
C VAL A 138 5.91 -9.80 4.47
N ASP A 139 6.08 -8.49 4.66
CA ASP A 139 5.88 -7.84 5.96
C ASP A 139 4.42 -7.95 6.42
N ASN A 140 3.46 -7.89 5.50
CA ASN A 140 2.04 -7.91 5.80
C ASN A 140 1.49 -9.32 6.14
N GLY A 141 2.03 -10.37 5.52
CA GLY A 141 1.44 -11.72 5.62
C GLY A 141 2.34 -12.83 5.08
N GLY A 142 3.64 -12.57 5.00
CA GLY A 142 4.62 -13.53 4.51
C GLY A 142 4.57 -13.73 3.00
N LEU A 143 5.41 -14.65 2.51
CA LEU A 143 5.54 -14.88 1.08
C LEU A 143 4.25 -15.41 0.43
N TRP A 144 3.41 -16.13 1.18
CA TRP A 144 2.12 -16.60 0.66
C TRP A 144 1.17 -15.44 0.30
N GLN A 145 1.19 -14.34 1.06
CA GLN A 145 0.41 -13.16 0.70
C GLN A 145 0.86 -12.55 -0.63
N PHE A 146 2.17 -12.53 -0.91
CA PHE A 146 2.68 -12.15 -2.22
C PHE A 146 2.16 -13.09 -3.32
N VAL A 147 2.14 -14.40 -3.09
CA VAL A 147 1.62 -15.39 -4.05
C VAL A 147 0.16 -15.08 -4.40
N GLN A 148 -0.69 -14.90 -3.38
CA GLN A 148 -2.11 -14.61 -3.55
C GLN A 148 -2.35 -13.27 -4.25
N ASN A 149 -1.71 -12.20 -3.77
CA ASN A 149 -1.93 -10.83 -4.27
C ASN A 149 -1.35 -10.59 -5.67
N THR A 150 -0.49 -11.47 -6.16
CA THR A 150 0.04 -11.41 -7.53
C THR A 150 -0.61 -12.43 -8.44
N SER A 151 -1.45 -13.32 -7.90
CA SER A 151 -1.96 -14.52 -8.60
C SER A 151 -0.84 -15.32 -9.27
N TRP A 152 0.37 -15.23 -8.71
CA TRP A 152 1.60 -15.79 -9.28
C TRP A 152 1.82 -15.43 -10.77
N ASP A 153 1.48 -14.20 -11.19
CA ASP A 153 1.68 -13.73 -12.57
C ASP A 153 3.15 -13.82 -12.97
N LYS A 154 3.42 -14.53 -14.09
CA LYS A 154 4.77 -14.80 -14.58
C LYS A 154 5.63 -13.55 -14.69
N TYR A 155 5.08 -12.45 -15.21
CA TYR A 155 5.83 -11.21 -15.42
C TYR A 155 6.16 -10.52 -14.09
N ILE A 156 5.25 -10.58 -13.12
CA ILE A 156 5.53 -10.08 -11.76
C ILE A 156 6.61 -10.92 -11.09
N VAL A 157 6.54 -12.25 -11.20
CA VAL A 157 7.52 -13.18 -10.63
C VAL A 157 8.91 -12.97 -11.27
N GLU A 158 9.01 -12.95 -12.60
CA GLU A 158 10.27 -12.70 -13.32
C GLU A 158 10.83 -11.31 -13.00
N GLY A 159 10.01 -10.26 -13.06
CA GLY A 159 10.44 -8.91 -12.69
C GLY A 159 10.86 -8.78 -11.22
N THR A 160 10.34 -9.63 -10.33
CA THR A 160 10.78 -9.69 -8.92
C THR A 160 12.15 -10.36 -8.79
N ARG A 161 12.40 -11.45 -9.54
CA ARG A 161 13.73 -12.07 -9.61
C ARG A 161 14.78 -11.10 -10.15
N ASP A 162 14.46 -10.43 -11.26
CA ASP A 162 15.34 -9.44 -11.89
C ASP A 162 15.60 -8.25 -10.95
N GLY A 163 14.57 -7.76 -10.27
CA GLY A 163 14.70 -6.71 -9.27
C GLY A 163 15.61 -7.11 -8.11
N LEU A 164 15.41 -8.28 -7.50
CA LEU A 164 16.24 -8.77 -6.41
C LEU A 164 17.71 -8.95 -6.85
N LYS A 165 17.93 -9.47 -8.05
CA LYS A 165 19.26 -9.61 -8.65
C LYS A 165 19.90 -8.24 -8.89
N ALA A 166 19.17 -7.29 -9.46
CA ALA A 166 19.68 -5.95 -9.78
C ALA A 166 20.10 -5.16 -8.53
N VAL A 167 19.34 -5.26 -7.44
CA VAL A 167 19.70 -4.60 -6.17
C VAL A 167 20.74 -5.38 -5.36
N GLY A 168 21.17 -6.55 -5.84
CA GLY A 168 22.16 -7.40 -5.18
C GLY A 168 21.65 -8.07 -3.89
N ALA A 169 20.36 -8.40 -3.84
CA ALA A 169 19.72 -9.12 -2.73
C ALA A 169 19.74 -10.64 -2.94
N ASP A 170 20.93 -11.21 -3.17
CA ASP A 170 21.10 -12.62 -3.55
C ASP A 170 20.52 -13.60 -2.52
N GLU A 171 20.63 -13.27 -1.23
CA GLU A 171 20.05 -14.08 -0.16
C GLU A 171 18.51 -14.12 -0.23
N HIS A 172 17.87 -12.97 -0.51
CA HIS A 172 16.41 -12.88 -0.70
C HIS A 172 15.96 -13.58 -1.97
N LEU A 173 16.73 -13.43 -3.06
CA LEU A 173 16.49 -14.15 -4.31
C LEU A 173 16.51 -15.66 -4.11
N ALA A 174 17.47 -16.18 -3.34
CA ALA A 174 17.55 -17.62 -3.07
C ALA A 174 16.35 -18.16 -2.28
N VAL A 175 15.82 -17.40 -1.31
CA VAL A 175 14.58 -17.76 -0.60
C VAL A 175 13.40 -17.71 -1.56
N PHE A 176 13.29 -16.64 -2.36
CA PHE A 176 12.22 -16.46 -3.34
C PHE A 176 12.20 -17.59 -4.38
N ASP A 177 13.34 -17.93 -4.99
CA ASP A 177 13.46 -19.01 -5.98
C ASP A 177 13.23 -20.39 -5.37
N GLY A 178 13.61 -20.59 -4.11
CA GLY A 178 13.30 -21.82 -3.38
C GLY A 178 11.81 -22.03 -3.20
N ALA A 179 11.06 -20.97 -2.84
CA ALA A 179 9.61 -21.02 -2.72
C ALA A 179 8.92 -21.09 -4.09
N ALA A 180 9.43 -20.37 -5.08
CA ALA A 180 8.89 -20.35 -6.43
C ALA A 180 8.88 -21.73 -7.08
N ARG A 181 9.97 -22.51 -6.90
CA ARG A 181 10.04 -23.88 -7.40
C ARG A 181 8.92 -24.76 -6.86
N MET A 182 8.55 -24.63 -5.58
CA MET A 182 7.45 -25.42 -5.01
C MET A 182 6.12 -25.09 -5.69
N ILE A 183 5.87 -23.81 -5.95
CA ILE A 183 4.65 -23.34 -6.61
C ILE A 183 4.61 -23.80 -8.06
N GLU A 184 5.73 -23.67 -8.77
CA GLU A 184 5.88 -24.09 -10.16
C GLU A 184 5.73 -25.62 -10.31
N GLU A 185 6.30 -26.41 -9.40
CA GLU A 185 6.14 -27.87 -9.35
C GLU A 185 4.70 -28.29 -9.07
N ALA A 186 4.02 -27.64 -8.11
CA ALA A 186 2.61 -27.91 -7.83
C ALA A 186 1.72 -27.60 -9.05
N ASN A 187 1.94 -26.45 -9.69
CA ASN A 187 1.22 -26.05 -10.90
C ASN A 187 1.46 -27.01 -12.06
N ALA A 188 2.71 -27.45 -12.27
CA ALA A 188 3.06 -28.39 -13.34
C ALA A 188 2.41 -29.77 -13.14
N ASN A 189 2.22 -30.18 -11.88
CA ASN A 189 1.59 -31.45 -11.52
C ASN A 189 0.06 -31.36 -11.38
N GLY A 190 -0.55 -30.20 -11.60
CA GLY A 190 -1.98 -29.96 -11.40
C GLY A 190 -2.44 -30.13 -9.94
N GLY A 191 -1.51 -30.05 -8.99
CA GLY A 191 -1.76 -30.24 -7.56
C GLY A 191 -2.00 -28.92 -6.83
N ASN A 192 -2.62 -29.01 -5.66
CA ASN A 192 -2.68 -27.91 -4.70
C ASN A 192 -1.39 -27.88 -3.88
N ILE A 193 -0.98 -26.68 -3.47
CA ILE A 193 0.15 -26.50 -2.55
C ILE A 193 -0.30 -26.88 -1.13
N ASP A 194 0.41 -27.80 -0.49
CA ASP A 194 0.29 -27.98 0.97
C ASP A 194 0.92 -26.77 1.67
N LEU A 195 0.08 -25.94 2.28
CA LEU A 195 0.52 -24.71 2.94
C LEU A 195 1.45 -24.99 4.13
N ASN A 196 1.24 -26.08 4.87
CA ASN A 196 2.12 -26.43 5.99
C ASN A 196 3.52 -26.80 5.49
N GLU A 197 3.59 -27.57 4.40
CA GLU A 197 4.86 -27.90 3.76
C GLU A 197 5.54 -26.65 3.20
N PHE A 198 4.78 -25.78 2.53
CA PHE A 198 5.27 -24.51 2.01
C PHE A 198 5.89 -23.64 3.11
N TYR A 199 5.16 -23.38 4.20
CA TYR A 199 5.67 -22.57 5.31
C TYR A 199 6.89 -23.21 5.97
N ALA A 200 6.87 -24.54 6.18
CA ALA A 200 8.01 -25.25 6.75
C ALA A 200 9.26 -25.14 5.86
N LYS A 201 9.10 -25.23 4.53
CA LYS A 201 10.20 -25.07 3.58
C LYS A 201 10.71 -23.64 3.52
N VAL A 202 9.83 -22.64 3.41
CA VAL A 202 10.20 -21.21 3.41
C VAL A 202 10.98 -20.87 4.68
N LYS A 203 10.50 -21.29 5.86
CA LYS A 203 11.21 -21.07 7.13
C LYS A 203 12.62 -21.69 7.15
N ARG A 204 12.80 -22.88 6.56
CA ARG A 204 14.14 -23.50 6.42
C ARG A 204 15.03 -22.67 5.50
N LEU A 205 14.51 -22.22 4.36
CA LEU A 205 15.23 -21.36 3.42
C LEU A 205 15.63 -20.03 4.08
N GLU A 206 14.72 -19.37 4.78
CA GLU A 206 15.00 -18.15 5.53
C GLU A 206 16.10 -18.37 6.58
N THR A 207 16.04 -19.48 7.32
CA THR A 207 17.09 -19.84 8.29
C THR A 207 18.46 -20.03 7.64
N GLU A 208 18.50 -20.65 6.46
CA GLU A 208 19.74 -20.90 5.73
C GLU A 208 20.31 -19.62 5.11
N PHE A 209 19.49 -18.86 4.39
CA PHE A 209 19.93 -17.73 3.57
C PHE A 209 20.01 -16.42 4.34
N PHE A 210 19.15 -16.23 5.34
CA PHE A 210 19.20 -15.08 6.22
C PHE A 210 19.96 -15.38 7.51
N SER A 211 20.97 -16.26 7.49
CA SER A 211 21.84 -16.43 8.66
C SER A 211 22.61 -15.16 8.99
N ASP A 212 22.91 -14.95 10.28
CA ASP A 212 23.63 -13.76 10.77
C ASP A 212 24.94 -13.54 10.02
N ALA A 213 25.68 -14.61 9.73
CA ALA A 213 26.94 -14.54 8.99
C ALA A 213 26.76 -14.04 7.55
N LYS A 214 25.78 -14.59 6.81
CA LYS A 214 25.51 -14.19 5.42
C LYS A 214 25.06 -12.74 5.35
N LEU A 215 24.08 -12.36 6.17
CA LEU A 215 23.55 -11.00 6.19
C LEU A 215 24.57 -9.98 6.71
N SER A 216 25.37 -10.32 7.72
CA SER A 216 26.40 -9.41 8.23
C SER A 216 27.45 -9.11 7.17
N ARG A 217 27.88 -10.14 6.43
CA ARG A 217 28.82 -10.00 5.31
C ARG A 217 28.23 -9.11 4.21
N ARG A 218 26.97 -9.37 3.80
CA ARG A 218 26.27 -8.58 2.78
C ARG A 218 26.16 -7.11 3.16
N LEU A 219 25.75 -6.84 4.40
CA LEU A 219 25.50 -5.48 4.86
C LEU A 219 26.78 -4.74 5.25
N ARG A 220 27.88 -5.47 5.48
CA ARG A 220 29.11 -4.99 6.14
C ARG A 220 28.81 -4.37 7.52
N ARG A 221 27.85 -4.95 8.24
CA ARG A 221 27.44 -4.56 9.59
C ARG A 221 27.03 -5.80 10.37
N ARG A 222 27.14 -5.79 11.69
CA ARG A 222 26.70 -6.92 12.51
C ARG A 222 25.17 -7.07 12.42
N VAL A 223 24.73 -8.26 12.03
CA VAL A 223 23.37 -8.78 12.22
C VAL A 223 23.44 -9.73 13.41
N ASP A 224 22.42 -9.72 14.26
CA ASP A 224 22.40 -10.51 15.48
C ASP A 224 21.04 -11.21 15.67
N PRO A 225 20.95 -12.17 16.62
CA PRO A 225 19.75 -12.98 16.81
C PRO A 225 18.49 -12.22 17.21
N SER A 226 18.57 -10.95 17.64
CA SER A 226 17.39 -10.14 17.97
C SER A 226 16.57 -9.74 16.74
N TRP A 227 17.12 -9.89 15.54
CA TRP A 227 16.44 -9.52 14.31
C TRP A 227 15.37 -10.54 13.94
N THR A 228 14.12 -10.07 13.89
CA THR A 228 12.96 -10.83 13.41
C THR A 228 13.09 -11.14 11.92
N TRP A 229 12.27 -12.08 11.43
CA TRP A 229 12.20 -12.37 9.99
C TRP A 229 11.80 -11.15 9.16
N GLY A 230 10.85 -10.34 9.65
CA GLY A 230 10.50 -9.06 9.02
C GLY A 230 11.71 -8.13 8.90
N THR A 231 12.50 -7.97 9.97
CA THR A 231 13.72 -7.15 9.91
C THR A 231 14.74 -7.69 8.91
N ARG A 232 14.86 -9.02 8.77
CA ARG A 232 15.75 -9.67 7.79
C ARG A 232 15.24 -9.49 6.35
N TRP A 233 13.93 -9.54 6.12
CA TRP A 233 13.33 -9.20 4.82
C TRP A 233 13.52 -7.72 4.47
N ALA A 234 13.37 -6.82 5.45
CA ALA A 234 13.59 -5.39 5.28
C ALA A 234 15.04 -5.01 4.87
N ILE A 235 16.01 -5.94 4.97
CA ILE A 235 17.36 -5.74 4.42
C ILE A 235 17.33 -5.49 2.91
N ALA A 236 16.41 -6.11 2.18
CA ALA A 236 16.26 -5.87 0.75
C ALA A 236 15.98 -4.38 0.48
N ARG A 237 15.22 -3.67 1.34
CA ARG A 237 15.02 -2.21 1.22
C ARG A 237 16.33 -1.43 1.36
N LEU A 238 17.21 -1.82 2.29
CA LEU A 238 18.53 -1.16 2.43
C LEU A 238 19.38 -1.34 1.17
N LEU A 239 19.36 -2.54 0.58
CA LEU A 239 20.07 -2.84 -0.66
C LEU A 239 19.48 -2.06 -1.85
N THR A 240 18.15 -2.00 -1.96
CA THR A 240 17.43 -1.18 -2.93
C THR A 240 17.78 0.29 -2.79
N SER A 241 17.88 0.83 -1.58
CA SER A 241 18.29 2.22 -1.38
C SER A 241 19.73 2.49 -1.86
N ARG A 242 20.67 1.57 -1.62
CA ARG A 242 22.04 1.69 -2.14
C ARG A 242 22.09 1.59 -3.67
N TYR A 243 21.22 0.76 -4.26
CA TYR A 243 21.06 0.68 -5.71
C TYR A 243 20.60 2.02 -6.29
N ILE A 244 19.59 2.64 -5.67
CA ILE A 244 19.09 3.98 -6.04
C ILE A 244 20.21 5.03 -5.97
N ASP A 245 21.06 5.02 -4.94
CA ASP A 245 22.18 5.94 -4.80
C ASP A 245 23.20 5.84 -5.97
N GLY A 246 23.25 4.69 -6.65
CA GLY A 246 24.11 4.45 -7.80
C GLY A 246 23.54 4.95 -9.14
N LEU A 247 22.23 5.19 -9.23
CA LEU A 247 21.56 5.51 -10.49
C LEU A 247 21.98 6.89 -11.03
N LYS A 248 22.14 6.96 -12.35
CA LYS A 248 22.58 8.19 -13.06
C LYS A 248 21.47 8.89 -13.83
N ASN A 249 20.35 8.20 -14.01
CA ASN A 249 19.14 8.67 -14.70
C ASN A 249 18.09 9.21 -13.72
N ILE A 250 18.45 9.61 -12.49
CA ILE A 250 17.52 10.28 -11.58
C ILE A 250 17.57 11.79 -11.81
N ARG A 251 16.41 12.38 -12.11
CA ARG A 251 16.22 13.81 -12.20
C ARG A 251 15.24 14.28 -11.13
N VAL A 252 15.62 15.32 -10.40
CA VAL A 252 14.77 15.92 -9.37
C VAL A 252 14.13 17.20 -9.91
N VAL A 253 12.82 17.34 -9.77
CA VAL A 253 12.04 18.52 -10.19
C VAL A 253 11.33 19.16 -9.01
N ALA A 254 10.99 20.45 -9.13
CA ALA A 254 10.16 21.12 -8.13
C ALA A 254 8.79 20.42 -8.02
N PRO A 255 8.18 20.32 -6.82
CA PRO A 255 6.89 19.65 -6.64
C PRO A 255 5.80 20.15 -7.60
N GLN A 256 5.76 21.47 -7.88
CA GLN A 256 4.79 22.08 -8.79
C GLN A 256 4.95 21.64 -10.25
N ARG A 257 6.15 21.19 -10.63
CA ARG A 257 6.46 20.75 -12.00
C ARG A 257 6.35 19.24 -12.19
N TYR A 258 6.09 18.48 -11.13
CA TYR A 258 6.07 17.02 -11.21
C TYR A 258 4.92 16.52 -12.07
N GLU A 259 3.71 17.04 -11.85
CA GLU A 259 2.54 16.69 -12.67
C GLU A 259 2.73 17.13 -14.14
N GLU A 260 3.27 18.33 -14.37
CA GLU A 260 3.60 18.82 -15.73
C GLU A 260 4.55 17.87 -16.46
N GLU A 261 5.53 17.32 -15.74
CA GLU A 261 6.49 16.37 -16.29
C GLU A 261 5.83 15.03 -16.62
N LEU A 262 4.99 14.51 -15.73
CA LEU A 262 4.26 13.27 -15.97
C LEU A 262 3.29 13.41 -17.16
N ASP A 263 2.66 14.57 -17.31
CA ASP A 263 1.77 14.87 -18.44
C ASP A 263 2.56 15.01 -19.75
N ARG A 264 3.73 15.65 -19.71
CA ARG A 264 4.67 15.69 -20.84
C ARG A 264 5.06 14.29 -21.27
N LEU A 265 5.44 13.41 -20.33
CA LEU A 265 5.78 12.02 -20.64
C LEU A 265 4.57 11.29 -21.26
N MET A 266 3.38 11.38 -20.64
CA MET A 266 2.17 10.72 -21.13
C MET A 266 1.81 11.15 -22.55
N SER A 267 2.03 12.43 -22.91
CA SER A 267 1.77 12.95 -24.26
C SER A 267 2.62 12.31 -25.36
N ALA A 268 3.72 11.64 -24.98
CA ALA A 268 4.59 10.93 -25.92
C ALA A 268 4.13 9.50 -26.23
N ILE A 269 3.08 8.99 -25.57
CA ILE A 269 2.53 7.65 -25.81
C ILE A 269 1.78 7.65 -27.17
N PRO A 270 2.23 6.90 -28.20
CA PRO A 270 1.66 6.98 -29.54
C PRO A 270 0.18 6.55 -29.65
N ASP A 271 -0.24 5.57 -28.84
CA ASP A 271 -1.56 4.94 -28.85
C ASP A 271 -2.37 5.27 -27.58
N LEU A 272 -2.12 6.43 -26.96
CA LEU A 272 -2.72 6.80 -25.67
C LEU A 272 -4.26 6.71 -25.65
N GLU A 273 -4.92 7.24 -26.68
CA GLU A 273 -6.39 7.22 -26.76
C GLU A 273 -6.94 5.79 -26.88
N PHE A 274 -6.24 4.92 -27.62
CA PHE A 274 -6.60 3.51 -27.69
C PHE A 274 -6.44 2.83 -26.33
N ARG A 275 -5.34 3.08 -25.61
CA ARG A 275 -5.13 2.53 -24.26
C ARG A 275 -6.17 3.04 -23.25
N ARG A 276 -6.58 4.30 -23.35
CA ARG A 276 -7.65 4.89 -22.53
C ARG A 276 -8.97 4.17 -22.76
N ALA A 277 -9.39 4.04 -24.02
CA ALA A 277 -10.61 3.32 -24.39
C ALA A 277 -10.55 1.87 -23.92
N ALA A 278 -9.45 1.17 -24.21
CA ALA A 278 -9.29 -0.24 -23.87
C ALA A 278 -9.26 -0.48 -22.35
N ARG A 279 -8.65 0.42 -21.55
CA ARG A 279 -8.70 0.35 -20.08
C ARG A 279 -10.12 0.61 -19.58
N ALA A 280 -10.81 1.62 -20.13
CA ALA A 280 -12.19 1.94 -19.76
C ALA A 280 -13.12 0.76 -20.06
N ASP A 281 -12.99 0.13 -21.22
CA ASP A 281 -13.77 -1.04 -21.63
C ASP A 281 -13.49 -2.24 -20.72
N ALA A 282 -12.22 -2.49 -20.38
CA ALA A 282 -11.78 -3.59 -19.53
C ALA A 282 -12.17 -3.46 -18.05
N ARG A 283 -12.66 -2.29 -17.59
CA ARG A 283 -13.08 -2.13 -16.19
C ARG A 283 -14.25 -3.07 -15.87
N PRO A 284 -14.28 -3.69 -14.68
CA PRO A 284 -15.44 -4.44 -14.19
C PRO A 284 -16.70 -3.60 -14.31
N TRP A 285 -17.80 -4.20 -14.78
CA TRP A 285 -19.07 -3.50 -14.96
C TRP A 285 -19.57 -2.95 -13.63
N GLU A 286 -19.31 -3.65 -12.51
CA GLU A 286 -19.62 -3.24 -11.15
C GLU A 286 -19.04 -1.86 -10.85
N LYS A 287 -17.77 -1.64 -11.21
CA LYS A 287 -17.12 -0.35 -10.99
C LYS A 287 -17.78 0.75 -11.83
N LYS A 288 -18.08 0.48 -13.10
CA LYS A 288 -18.77 1.43 -13.98
C LYS A 288 -20.15 1.81 -13.42
N THR A 289 -20.89 0.84 -12.87
CA THR A 289 -22.18 1.07 -12.25
C THR A 289 -22.05 1.91 -10.97
N ILE A 290 -21.09 1.60 -10.08
CA ILE A 290 -20.84 2.39 -8.87
C ILE A 290 -20.54 3.84 -9.24
N GLU A 291 -19.61 4.09 -10.15
CA GLU A 291 -19.25 5.44 -10.58
C GLU A 291 -20.44 6.19 -11.17
N ARG A 292 -21.24 5.54 -12.03
CA ARG A 292 -22.46 6.13 -12.60
C ARG A 292 -23.44 6.54 -11.51
N VAL A 293 -23.65 5.69 -10.51
CA VAL A 293 -24.58 5.95 -9.41
C VAL A 293 -24.08 7.04 -8.47
N MET A 294 -22.78 7.08 -8.18
CA MET A 294 -22.18 8.13 -7.35
C MET A 294 -22.13 9.48 -8.07
N THR A 295 -21.81 9.50 -9.37
CA THR A 295 -21.86 10.70 -10.22
C THR A 295 -23.27 11.31 -10.25
N ALA A 296 -24.32 10.47 -10.33
CA ALA A 296 -25.70 10.94 -10.26
C ALA A 296 -26.07 11.60 -8.90
N LYS A 297 -25.23 11.44 -7.88
CA LYS A 297 -25.33 12.11 -6.58
C LYS A 297 -24.39 13.31 -6.44
N GLY A 298 -23.67 13.68 -7.50
CA GLY A 298 -22.65 14.74 -7.48
C GLY A 298 -21.35 14.31 -6.79
N LEU A 299 -21.06 13.01 -6.76
CA LEU A 299 -19.88 12.42 -6.12
C LEU A 299 -18.99 11.77 -7.19
N ASP A 300 -18.18 12.60 -7.84
CA ASP A 300 -17.47 12.25 -9.09
C ASP A 300 -16.11 11.56 -8.88
N HIS A 301 -15.64 11.50 -7.62
CA HIS A 301 -14.35 10.89 -7.27
C HIS A 301 -14.55 9.65 -6.42
N VAL A 302 -14.46 8.47 -7.03
CA VAL A 302 -14.60 7.17 -6.36
C VAL A 302 -13.23 6.50 -6.22
N TRP A 303 -12.83 6.23 -4.98
CA TRP A 303 -11.56 5.57 -4.66
C TRP A 303 -11.83 4.17 -4.10
N TYR A 304 -11.58 3.12 -4.88
CA TYR A 304 -11.77 1.74 -4.41
C TYR A 304 -10.66 1.34 -3.44
N THR A 305 -11.04 0.82 -2.27
CA THR A 305 -10.10 0.50 -1.18
C THR A 305 -9.95 -1.00 -0.95
N ALA A 306 -11.06 -1.74 -0.91
CA ALA A 306 -11.04 -3.16 -0.55
C ALA A 306 -12.29 -3.90 -1.02
N PHE A 307 -12.29 -5.21 -0.80
CA PHE A 307 -13.50 -6.03 -0.80
C PHE A 307 -13.76 -6.53 0.61
N SER A 308 -15.03 -6.69 0.96
CA SER A 308 -15.43 -7.37 2.19
C SER A 308 -16.75 -8.08 2.01
N ALA A 309 -17.12 -8.93 2.95
CA ALA A 309 -18.45 -9.49 3.04
C ALA A 309 -19.40 -8.54 3.80
N ARG A 310 -20.68 -8.55 3.43
CA ARG A 310 -21.76 -7.82 4.12
C ARG A 310 -23.04 -8.65 4.14
N ALA A 311 -23.73 -8.68 5.27
CA ALA A 311 -25.04 -9.29 5.36
C ALA A 311 -26.12 -8.42 4.69
N HIS A 312 -26.94 -9.01 3.81
CA HIS A 312 -28.09 -8.37 3.19
C HIS A 312 -29.18 -9.41 2.90
N GLY A 313 -30.43 -9.15 3.32
CA GLY A 313 -31.56 -10.05 3.03
C GLY A 313 -31.35 -11.48 3.56
N GLY A 314 -30.64 -11.65 4.68
CA GLY A 314 -30.32 -12.97 5.26
C GLY A 314 -29.20 -13.73 4.55
N LYS A 315 -28.54 -13.13 3.56
CA LYS A 315 -27.38 -13.70 2.85
C LYS A 315 -26.12 -12.87 3.14
N THR A 316 -24.96 -13.50 3.07
CA THR A 316 -23.67 -12.79 3.05
C THR A 316 -23.29 -12.54 1.60
N LEU A 317 -23.14 -11.27 1.23
CA LEU A 317 -22.80 -10.84 -0.11
C LEU A 317 -21.45 -10.13 -0.13
N TRP A 318 -20.76 -10.21 -1.27
CA TRP A 318 -19.59 -9.39 -1.52
C TRP A 318 -19.95 -7.92 -1.66
N CYS A 319 -19.12 -7.06 -1.07
CA CYS A 319 -19.24 -5.62 -1.21
C CYS A 319 -17.91 -5.00 -1.62
N TRP A 320 -18.02 -4.03 -2.52
CA TRP A 320 -16.95 -3.13 -2.89
C TRP A 320 -16.84 -2.03 -1.85
N ASN A 321 -15.67 -1.88 -1.23
CA ASN A 321 -15.36 -0.77 -0.35
C ASN A 321 -14.73 0.34 -1.17
N PHE A 322 -15.23 1.56 -0.97
CA PHE A 322 -14.68 2.74 -1.62
C PHE A 322 -14.88 3.98 -0.75
N THR A 323 -14.18 5.05 -1.09
CA THR A 323 -14.38 6.38 -0.52
C THR A 323 -14.77 7.35 -1.62
N VAL A 324 -15.53 8.39 -1.26
CA VAL A 324 -15.97 9.42 -2.20
C VAL A 324 -15.66 10.80 -1.68
N GLY A 325 -15.05 11.61 -2.53
CA GLY A 325 -14.65 12.96 -2.17
C GLY A 325 -13.29 13.34 -2.71
N THR A 326 -12.83 14.52 -2.30
CA THR A 326 -11.54 15.06 -2.73
C THR A 326 -10.36 14.44 -1.99
N THR A 327 -10.64 13.83 -0.82
CA THR A 327 -9.64 13.11 -0.04
C THR A 327 -10.04 11.65 0.18
N PRO A 328 -9.07 10.70 0.21
CA PRO A 328 -9.36 9.28 0.43
C PRO A 328 -10.04 8.95 1.77
N SER A 329 -10.04 9.86 2.74
CA SER A 329 -10.67 9.70 4.05
C SER A 329 -12.13 10.17 4.12
N GLU A 330 -12.63 10.84 3.09
CA GLU A 330 -13.99 11.33 3.05
C GLU A 330 -14.96 10.25 2.54
N GLY A 331 -16.11 10.14 3.21
CA GLY A 331 -17.25 9.37 2.72
C GLY A 331 -16.91 7.92 2.39
N HIS A 332 -16.54 7.10 3.39
CA HIS A 332 -16.46 5.66 3.17
C HIS A 332 -17.84 5.10 2.82
N HIS A 333 -17.90 4.26 1.79
CA HIS A 333 -19.11 3.60 1.29
C HIS A 333 -18.84 2.14 0.97
N GLN A 334 -19.91 1.35 0.98
CA GLN A 334 -19.92 -0.03 0.54
C GLN A 334 -20.99 -0.24 -0.52
N ALA A 335 -20.65 -0.84 -1.67
CA ALA A 335 -21.64 -1.20 -2.68
C ALA A 335 -21.79 -2.73 -2.76
N ILE A 336 -23.04 -3.20 -2.74
CA ILE A 336 -23.42 -4.57 -3.08
C ILE A 336 -24.24 -4.57 -4.36
N PHE A 337 -24.25 -5.72 -5.03
CA PHE A 337 -25.06 -6.00 -6.21
C PHE A 337 -25.97 -7.16 -5.88
N ALA A 338 -27.28 -6.90 -5.77
CA ALA A 338 -28.26 -7.86 -5.28
C ALA A 338 -29.61 -7.63 -5.95
N ASP A 339 -30.29 -8.70 -6.31
CA ASP A 339 -31.68 -8.70 -6.80
C ASP A 339 -31.93 -7.71 -7.97
N GLY A 340 -30.95 -7.61 -8.89
CA GLY A 340 -31.03 -6.71 -10.05
C GLY A 340 -30.84 -5.22 -9.71
N GLU A 341 -30.24 -4.91 -8.55
CA GLU A 341 -29.92 -3.56 -8.11
C GLU A 341 -28.47 -3.43 -7.65
N VAL A 342 -27.96 -2.20 -7.72
CA VAL A 342 -26.81 -1.78 -6.92
C VAL A 342 -27.30 -1.02 -5.70
N ILE A 343 -26.80 -1.38 -4.52
CA ILE A 343 -27.18 -0.76 -3.25
C ILE A 343 -25.90 -0.24 -2.60
N VAL A 344 -25.85 1.06 -2.34
CA VAL A 344 -24.71 1.74 -1.73
C VAL A 344 -25.04 2.14 -0.30
N TYR A 345 -24.22 1.69 0.63
CA TYR A 345 -24.26 1.96 2.06
C TYR A 345 -23.25 3.02 2.46
N LYS A 346 -23.54 3.73 3.56
CA LYS A 346 -22.60 4.62 4.22
C LYS A 346 -21.69 3.82 5.16
N GLY A 347 -20.47 3.59 4.71
CA GLY A 347 -19.46 2.79 5.39
C GLY A 347 -20.01 1.45 5.90
N HIS A 348 -19.76 1.16 7.18
CA HIS A 348 -20.23 -0.07 7.84
C HIS A 348 -21.65 0.05 8.42
N THR A 349 -22.32 1.18 8.25
CA THR A 349 -23.70 1.35 8.75
C THR A 349 -24.71 0.74 7.80
N ASP A 350 -25.90 0.40 8.28
CA ASP A 350 -27.04 -0.05 7.46
C ASP A 350 -27.78 1.10 6.75
N GLU A 351 -27.27 2.33 6.86
CA GLU A 351 -27.81 3.50 6.15
C GLU A 351 -27.54 3.36 4.65
N ILE A 352 -28.60 3.22 3.87
CA ILE A 352 -28.55 3.19 2.40
C ILE A 352 -28.48 4.63 1.88
N VAL A 353 -27.38 4.95 1.20
CA VAL A 353 -27.17 6.24 0.54
C VAL A 353 -27.93 6.29 -0.77
N THR A 354 -27.92 5.19 -1.54
CA THR A 354 -28.63 5.12 -2.81
C THR A 354 -28.86 3.69 -3.27
N ARG A 355 -29.90 3.51 -4.08
CA ARG A 355 -30.20 2.29 -4.83
C ARG A 355 -30.45 2.65 -6.29
N ALA A 356 -30.03 1.81 -7.20
CA ALA A 356 -30.34 1.99 -8.61
C ALA A 356 -30.55 0.63 -9.30
N PRO A 357 -31.43 0.55 -10.31
CA PRO A 357 -31.55 -0.63 -11.15
C PRO A 357 -30.19 -0.99 -11.75
N CYS A 358 -29.85 -2.27 -11.69
CA CYS A 358 -28.63 -2.85 -12.23
C CYS A 358 -28.94 -4.28 -12.71
N PRO A 359 -29.56 -4.43 -13.90
CA PRO A 359 -29.99 -5.74 -14.40
C PRO A 359 -28.87 -6.80 -14.44
N GLU A 360 -27.62 -6.38 -14.66
CA GLU A 360 -26.43 -7.22 -14.65
C GLU A 360 -26.18 -7.87 -13.27
N ALA A 361 -26.68 -7.26 -12.19
CA ALA A 361 -26.62 -7.82 -10.84
C ALA A 361 -27.56 -9.01 -10.61
N ALA A 362 -28.49 -9.29 -11.54
CA ALA A 362 -29.38 -10.45 -11.43
C ALA A 362 -28.62 -11.78 -11.51
N GLU A 363 -27.46 -11.79 -12.17
CA GLU A 363 -26.57 -12.95 -12.25
C GLU A 363 -25.66 -13.09 -11.01
N GLY A 364 -25.74 -12.12 -10.07
CA GLY A 364 -24.84 -11.99 -8.93
C GLY A 364 -23.59 -11.18 -9.27
N SER A 365 -22.98 -10.53 -8.26
CA SER A 365 -21.66 -9.91 -8.43
C SER A 365 -20.65 -10.99 -8.82
N THR A 366 -19.85 -10.74 -9.85
CA THR A 366 -18.74 -11.65 -10.15
C THR A 366 -17.69 -11.53 -9.06
N GLU A 367 -17.52 -12.61 -8.31
CA GLU A 367 -16.47 -12.77 -7.31
C GLU A 367 -15.09 -12.75 -7.99
N PRO A 368 -14.03 -12.22 -7.36
CA PRO A 368 -12.68 -12.64 -7.69
C PRO A 368 -12.42 -14.04 -7.09
N ASP A 369 -12.92 -15.12 -7.71
CA ASP A 369 -12.62 -16.57 -7.53
C ASP A 369 -12.34 -17.14 -6.10
N GLN A 370 -12.56 -16.42 -5.01
CA GLN A 370 -12.34 -16.86 -3.63
C GLN A 370 -13.45 -16.32 -2.76
N GLU A 371 -14.08 -17.17 -1.95
CA GLU A 371 -14.96 -16.77 -0.86
C GLU A 371 -14.25 -15.77 0.06
N PRO A 372 -14.98 -14.86 0.75
CA PRO A 372 -14.41 -14.03 1.79
C PRO A 372 -14.06 -14.99 2.91
N GLY A 373 -12.83 -15.49 2.86
CA GLY A 373 -12.28 -16.32 3.90
C GLY A 373 -12.46 -15.55 5.19
N ASN A 374 -13.24 -16.14 6.08
CA ASN A 374 -13.15 -15.88 7.51
C ASN A 374 -11.65 -15.78 7.84
N TYR A 375 -11.14 -14.56 8.00
CA TYR A 375 -9.94 -14.30 8.77
C TYR A 375 -10.31 -14.57 10.23
N GLY A 376 -10.70 -15.81 10.53
CA GLY A 376 -11.13 -16.22 11.85
C GLY A 376 -9.92 -16.14 12.77
N ASP A 377 -9.99 -15.22 13.74
CA ASP A 377 -9.46 -15.24 15.12
C ASP A 377 -8.06 -15.80 15.41
N SER A 378 -7.28 -16.21 14.41
CA SER A 378 -6.01 -16.92 14.54
C SER A 378 -4.83 -16.06 14.09
N ALA A 379 -5.05 -15.13 13.15
CA ALA A 379 -4.05 -14.12 12.77
C ALA A 379 -3.91 -13.01 13.84
N LEU A 380 -4.98 -12.68 14.57
CA LEU A 380 -4.94 -11.73 15.68
C LEU A 380 -4.29 -12.30 16.96
N ASN A 381 -4.27 -13.63 17.12
CA ASN A 381 -3.66 -14.29 18.27
C ASN A 381 -2.14 -14.58 18.11
N ALA A 382 -1.56 -14.22 16.96
CA ALA A 382 -0.10 -14.26 16.75
C ALA A 382 0.61 -12.94 17.14
N PHE A 383 -0.15 -11.88 17.42
CA PHE A 383 0.38 -10.67 18.04
C PHE A 383 0.35 -10.85 19.56
N GLY A 384 1.43 -11.39 20.11
CA GLY A 384 1.71 -11.26 21.54
C GLY A 384 1.56 -9.80 21.94
N ARG A 385 0.81 -9.54 23.03
CA ARG A 385 0.67 -8.22 23.66
C ARG A 385 1.98 -7.43 23.56
N ILE A 386 1.98 -6.35 22.80
CA ILE A 386 3.01 -5.32 22.94
C ILE A 386 2.61 -4.51 24.18
N GLU A 387 3.07 -4.97 25.35
CA GLU A 387 3.09 -4.12 26.54
C GLU A 387 4.23 -3.10 26.37
N CYS A 388 3.90 -1.94 25.79
CA CYS A 388 4.81 -0.80 25.80
C CYS A 388 4.94 -0.27 27.23
N THR A 389 5.96 -0.72 27.95
CA THR A 389 6.38 -0.07 29.20
C THR A 389 7.14 1.20 28.86
N VAL A 390 6.51 2.36 29.04
CA VAL A 390 7.17 3.66 28.92
C VAL A 390 7.83 3.99 30.26
N THR A 391 9.15 3.80 30.35
CA THR A 391 9.92 4.25 31.52
C THR A 391 10.25 5.73 31.39
N VAL A 392 9.53 6.58 32.14
CA VAL A 392 9.89 8.00 32.28
C VAL A 392 10.95 8.12 33.38
N THR A 393 12.21 8.24 32.99
CA THR A 393 13.28 8.60 33.93
C THR A 393 13.29 10.11 34.12
N SER A 394 12.58 10.58 35.15
CA SER A 394 12.75 11.95 35.63
C SER A 394 14.07 12.06 36.42
N ARG A 395 14.90 13.06 36.12
CA ARG A 395 16.12 13.39 36.89
C ARG A 395 15.81 14.25 38.14
N LEU A 396 14.65 14.06 38.77
CA LEU A 396 14.31 14.77 40.00
C LEU A 396 13.98 13.76 41.12
N PRO A 397 14.54 13.95 42.33
CA PRO A 397 14.32 13.04 43.43
C PRO A 397 13.03 13.44 44.15
N LEU A 398 11.87 12.97 43.68
CA LEU A 398 10.65 12.98 44.49
C LEU A 398 9.96 11.63 44.38
N ALA A 399 10.00 10.90 45.49
CA ALA A 399 9.32 9.64 45.69
C ALA A 399 7.80 9.86 45.68
N GLY A 400 7.11 9.22 44.75
CA GLY A 400 5.65 9.18 44.71
C GLY A 400 5.18 8.23 43.61
N ARG A 401 4.54 7.12 43.98
CA ARG A 401 4.00 6.11 43.07
C ARG A 401 2.61 6.56 42.64
N ALA A 402 2.44 7.01 41.40
CA ALA A 402 1.12 7.23 40.81
C ALA A 402 0.69 5.98 40.04
N ILE A 403 -0.44 5.38 40.43
CA ILE A 403 -1.11 4.32 39.67
C ILE A 403 -2.26 5.00 38.93
N LEU A 404 -2.17 5.03 37.60
CA LEU A 404 -3.22 5.52 36.72
C LEU A 404 -4.10 4.33 36.31
N HIS A 405 -5.33 4.28 36.80
CA HIS A 405 -6.35 3.36 36.30
C HIS A 405 -7.06 4.01 35.11
N LEU A 406 -6.93 3.40 33.92
CA LEU A 406 -7.78 3.72 32.77
C LEU A 406 -8.91 2.69 32.71
N PRO A 407 -10.17 3.10 32.50
CA PRO A 407 -11.30 2.18 32.42
C PRO A 407 -11.25 1.35 31.13
N VAL A 408 -11.51 0.06 31.28
CA VAL A 408 -11.79 -0.88 30.20
C VAL A 408 -13.14 -0.50 29.59
N LEU A 409 -13.15 -0.09 28.31
CA LEU A 409 -14.40 -0.01 27.53
C LEU A 409 -14.64 -1.38 26.90
N GLU A 410 -15.66 -2.06 27.43
CA GLU A 410 -16.19 -3.31 26.92
C GLU A 410 -16.94 -3.09 25.59
N ARG A 411 -16.71 -4.03 24.67
CA ARG A 411 -17.51 -4.44 23.50
C ARG A 411 -18.74 -3.60 23.12
N PHE A 412 -18.70 -3.03 21.92
CA PHE A 412 -19.82 -3.04 20.95
C PHE A 412 -19.28 -3.22 19.55
#